data_AF-A0A6B3F7S1-F1
#
_entry.id   AF-A0A6B3F7S1-F1
#
_cell.length_a   1.000
_cell.length_b   1.000
_cell.length_c   1.000
_cell.angle_alpha   90.00
_cell.angle_beta   90.00
_cell.angle_gamma   90.00
#
_symmetry.space_group_name_H-M   'P 1'
#
loop_
_entity.id
_entity.type
_entity.pdbx_description
1 polymer ?
#
loop_
_entity_poly.entity_id
_entity_poly.type
_entity_poly.pdbx_seq_one_letter_code
_entity_poly.pdbx_strand_id
1 'polypeptide(L)'
;MKHWIRRPLPHHEETNVVFFRGTSLDALVQGLLGMERMPLAYGTGDEWGLVMHDMFSWESGDYDLVRYGPLCPPGAELVVLVTEPCIAKAHGPAFAYYRDGDLITHFSFESPSQPGGEEPGLLTPALTAARLTGPHAELDGDDVEERIMAAVTGFFSLPDLDLP
;
A
#
# COMPACT_ATOMS: atom_id res chain seq x y z
N MET A 1 0.07 9.84 14.45
CA MET A 1 1.11 8.84 14.83
C MET A 1 0.73 7.52 14.13
N LYS A 2 1.59 6.99 13.24
CA LYS A 2 1.25 5.92 12.27
C LYS A 2 1.22 4.51 12.90
N HIS A 3 0.32 4.27 13.84
CA HIS A 3 0.27 3.03 14.63
C HIS A 3 -0.07 1.76 13.84
N TRP A 4 -0.79 1.90 12.72
CA TRP A 4 -1.21 0.81 11.81
C TRP A 4 -0.05 0.16 11.03
N ILE A 5 1.11 0.80 10.96
CA ILE A 5 2.31 0.21 10.33
C ILE A 5 2.91 -0.87 11.24
N ARG A 6 2.65 -0.81 12.55
CA ARG A 6 3.41 -1.59 13.54
C ARG A 6 2.62 -2.70 14.20
N ARG A 7 1.29 -2.76 14.04
CA ARG A 7 0.45 -3.79 14.65
C ARG A 7 -0.79 -4.11 13.82
N PRO A 8 -1.16 -5.39 13.75
CA PRO A 8 -2.39 -5.81 13.12
C PRO A 8 -3.59 -5.22 13.83
N LEU A 9 -4.71 -5.09 13.11
CA LEU A 9 -5.99 -4.93 13.77
C LEU A 9 -6.21 -6.16 14.68
N PRO A 10 -6.81 -6.01 15.88
CA PRO A 10 -7.03 -7.14 16.76
C PRO A 10 -7.73 -8.28 16.00
N HIS A 11 -7.11 -9.47 15.99
CA HIS A 11 -7.59 -10.69 15.31
C HIS A 11 -7.42 -10.79 13.78
N HIS A 12 -6.77 -9.82 13.13
CA HIS A 12 -6.47 -9.88 11.69
C HIS A 12 -4.96 -9.88 11.45
N GLU A 13 -4.40 -10.98 10.99
CA GLU A 13 -3.01 -11.02 10.53
C GLU A 13 -3.02 -10.74 9.01
N GLU A 14 -2.04 -9.96 8.52
CA GLU A 14 -1.82 -9.72 7.08
C GLU A 14 -2.86 -8.78 6.45
N THR A 15 -2.78 -7.50 6.81
CA THR A 15 -3.67 -6.44 6.29
C THR A 15 -2.99 -5.59 5.22
N ASN A 16 -3.74 -5.25 4.16
CA ASN A 16 -3.36 -4.23 3.20
C ASN A 16 -4.07 -2.91 3.52
N VAL A 17 -3.34 -1.80 3.33
CA VAL A 17 -3.88 -0.44 3.45
C VAL A 17 -3.94 0.18 2.06
N VAL A 18 -5.12 0.66 1.67
CA VAL A 18 -5.37 1.28 0.37
C VAL A 18 -5.87 2.70 0.59
N PHE A 19 -5.06 3.69 0.25
CA PHE A 19 -5.53 5.07 0.09
C PHE A 19 -6.10 5.24 -1.31
N PHE A 20 -7.24 5.92 -1.42
CA PHE A 20 -7.93 6.11 -2.68
C PHE A 20 -8.43 7.55 -2.85
N ARG A 21 -8.46 8.01 -4.10
CA ARG A 21 -9.16 9.23 -4.52
C ARG A 21 -9.68 9.07 -5.95
N GLY A 22 -10.60 9.94 -6.35
CA GLY A 22 -11.25 9.86 -7.67
C GLY A 22 -12.18 8.65 -7.85
N THR A 23 -12.42 7.88 -6.78
CA THR A 23 -13.43 6.81 -6.68
C THR A 23 -14.15 6.92 -5.34
N SER A 24 -15.34 6.30 -5.21
CA SER A 24 -16.07 6.28 -3.94
C SER A 24 -15.65 5.11 -3.06
N LEU A 25 -15.81 5.28 -1.74
CA LEU A 25 -15.63 4.21 -0.77
C LEU A 25 -16.49 2.99 -1.12
N ASP A 26 -17.76 3.21 -1.44
CA ASP A 26 -18.70 2.16 -1.80
C ASP A 26 -18.23 1.36 -3.02
N ALA A 27 -17.75 2.03 -4.07
CA ALA A 27 -17.26 1.36 -5.28
C ALA A 27 -16.02 0.50 -4.97
N LEU A 28 -15.09 1.03 -4.18
CA LEU A 28 -13.88 0.29 -3.77
C LEU A 28 -14.24 -0.93 -2.90
N VAL A 29 -15.12 -0.75 -1.92
CA VAL A 29 -15.61 -1.82 -1.03
C VAL A 29 -16.32 -2.92 -1.83
N GLN A 30 -17.22 -2.56 -2.75
CA GLN A 30 -17.91 -3.54 -3.58
C GLN A 30 -16.94 -4.31 -4.49
N GLY A 31 -15.92 -3.63 -5.04
CA GLY A 31 -14.89 -4.27 -5.84
C GLY A 31 -14.01 -5.23 -5.03
N LEU A 32 -13.62 -4.86 -3.82
CA LEU A 32 -12.87 -5.72 -2.90
C LEU A 32 -13.69 -6.97 -2.53
N LEU A 33 -14.96 -6.79 -2.16
CA LEU A 33 -15.87 -7.91 -1.87
C LEU A 33 -16.09 -8.81 -3.09
N GLY A 34 -16.18 -8.23 -4.29
CA GLY A 34 -16.26 -8.99 -5.54
C GLY A 34 -15.01 -9.80 -5.87
N MET A 35 -13.87 -9.46 -5.25
CA MET A 35 -12.62 -10.23 -5.26
C MET A 35 -12.39 -11.00 -3.96
N GLU A 36 -13.44 -11.18 -3.15
CA GLU A 36 -13.40 -11.92 -1.88
C GLU A 36 -12.38 -11.34 -0.88
N ARG A 37 -12.15 -10.03 -0.90
CA ARG A 37 -11.32 -9.33 0.08
C ARG A 37 -12.21 -8.59 1.07
N MET A 38 -12.12 -8.97 2.34
CA MET A 38 -12.96 -8.42 3.41
C MET A 38 -12.46 -7.03 3.84
N PRO A 39 -13.25 -5.96 3.68
CA PRO A 39 -12.93 -4.67 4.26
C PRO A 39 -13.01 -4.73 5.78
N LEU A 40 -11.98 -4.24 6.47
CA LEU A 40 -11.85 -4.29 7.93
C LEU A 40 -12.15 -2.93 8.57
N ALA A 41 -11.63 -1.87 7.97
CA ALA A 41 -11.79 -0.50 8.44
C ALA A 41 -11.72 0.47 7.26
N TYR A 42 -12.29 1.66 7.43
CA TYR A 42 -12.25 2.71 6.42
C TYR A 42 -12.34 4.09 7.06
N GLY A 43 -11.93 5.10 6.30
CA GLY A 43 -12.05 6.51 6.66
C GLY A 43 -12.04 7.38 5.41
N THR A 44 -12.63 8.57 5.51
CA THR A 44 -12.68 9.53 4.41
C THR A 44 -12.08 10.86 4.86
N GLY A 45 -11.04 11.32 4.18
CA GLY A 45 -10.51 12.68 4.28
C GLY A 45 -10.93 13.55 3.10
N ASP A 46 -10.51 14.81 3.10
CA ASP A 46 -10.90 15.80 2.08
C ASP A 46 -10.36 15.46 0.68
N GLU A 47 -9.14 14.90 0.59
CA GLU A 47 -8.50 14.53 -0.68
C GLU A 47 -8.36 13.02 -0.89
N TRP A 48 -8.09 12.29 0.19
CA TRP A 48 -7.87 10.85 0.19
C TRP A 48 -8.82 10.17 1.17
N GLY A 49 -9.47 9.10 0.72
CA GLY A 49 -10.04 8.10 1.62
C GLY A 49 -9.05 6.97 1.88
N LEU A 50 -9.37 6.10 2.83
CA LEU A 50 -8.70 4.81 2.98
C LEU A 50 -9.67 3.65 3.19
N VAL A 51 -9.21 2.47 2.82
CA VAL A 51 -9.75 1.17 3.22
C VAL A 51 -8.60 0.28 3.69
N MET A 52 -8.81 -0.42 4.79
CA MET A 52 -8.00 -1.56 5.21
C MET A 52 -8.77 -2.83 4.87
N HIS A 53 -8.10 -3.85 4.35
CA HIS A 53 -8.72 -5.14 4.06
C HIS A 53 -7.74 -6.29 4.27
N ASP A 54 -8.25 -7.50 4.48
CA ASP A 54 -7.42 -8.70 4.56
C ASP A 54 -6.63 -8.88 3.25
N MET A 55 -5.35 -9.24 3.35
CA MET A 55 -4.49 -9.50 2.20
C MET A 55 -5.00 -10.68 1.37
N PHE A 56 -5.50 -11.72 2.05
CA PHE A 56 -5.99 -12.97 1.47
C PHE A 56 -7.44 -13.26 1.84
N SER A 57 -8.08 -14.12 1.06
CA SER A 57 -9.36 -14.71 1.42
C SER A 57 -9.13 -16.07 2.06
N TRP A 58 -9.04 -16.08 3.40
CA TRP A 58 -8.88 -17.32 4.15
C TRP A 58 -10.04 -18.29 3.97
N GLU A 59 -11.26 -17.77 3.80
CA GLU A 59 -12.48 -18.58 3.65
C GLU A 59 -12.53 -19.30 2.30
N SER A 60 -12.05 -18.68 1.22
CA SER A 60 -12.02 -19.31 -0.10
C SER A 60 -10.71 -20.02 -0.41
N GLY A 61 -9.68 -19.83 0.43
CA GLY A 61 -8.34 -20.38 0.20
C GLY A 61 -7.61 -19.70 -0.96
N ASP A 62 -8.02 -18.49 -1.32
CA ASP A 62 -7.34 -17.65 -2.31
C ASP A 62 -6.18 -16.89 -1.65
N TYR A 63 -4.97 -17.30 -2.03
CA TYR A 63 -3.71 -16.71 -1.59
C TYR A 63 -3.05 -15.83 -2.66
N ASP A 64 -3.75 -15.51 -3.75
CA ASP A 64 -3.23 -14.60 -4.76
C ASP A 64 -3.24 -13.16 -4.23
N LEU A 65 -2.29 -12.35 -4.69
CA LEU A 65 -2.30 -10.91 -4.42
C LEU A 65 -3.49 -10.23 -5.12
N VAL A 66 -4.05 -9.22 -4.46
CA VAL A 66 -5.15 -8.43 -5.00
C VAL A 66 -4.72 -7.72 -6.28
N ARG A 67 -5.54 -7.84 -7.32
CA ARG A 67 -5.37 -7.10 -8.57
C ARG A 67 -6.09 -5.75 -8.43
N TYR A 68 -5.36 -4.71 -8.04
CA TYR A 68 -5.96 -3.39 -7.81
C TYR A 68 -6.28 -2.59 -9.08
N GLY A 69 -5.71 -2.95 -10.25
CA GLY A 69 -6.01 -2.24 -11.51
C GLY A 69 -7.51 -2.11 -11.80
N PRO A 70 -8.29 -3.21 -11.77
CA PRO A 70 -9.75 -3.16 -11.87
C PRO A 70 -10.47 -2.31 -10.81
N LEU A 71 -9.84 -2.03 -9.67
CA LEU A 71 -10.39 -1.16 -8.60
C LEU A 71 -10.08 0.33 -8.82
N CYS A 72 -9.24 0.65 -9.80
CA CYS A 72 -8.79 1.99 -10.11
C CYS A 72 -9.42 2.45 -11.45
N PRO A 73 -10.67 2.93 -11.47
CA PRO A 73 -11.29 3.41 -12.71
C PRO A 73 -10.58 4.66 -13.26
N PRO A 74 -10.83 5.05 -14.52
CA PRO A 74 -10.33 6.32 -15.07
C PRO A 74 -10.69 7.52 -14.19
N GLY A 75 -9.71 8.36 -13.89
CA GLY A 75 -9.78 9.49 -12.96
C GLY A 75 -9.48 9.13 -11.49
N ALA A 76 -9.29 7.84 -11.17
CA ALA A 76 -8.95 7.39 -9.82
C ALA A 76 -7.45 7.13 -9.64
N GLU A 77 -7.03 7.21 -8.38
CA GLU A 77 -5.69 6.86 -7.93
C GLU A 77 -5.76 6.00 -6.68
N LEU A 78 -4.91 4.98 -6.61
CA LEU A 78 -4.77 4.11 -5.44
C LEU A 78 -3.30 4.07 -4.98
N VAL A 79 -3.05 4.33 -3.70
CA VAL A 79 -1.78 3.99 -3.04
C VAL A 79 -2.01 2.79 -2.14
N VAL A 80 -1.35 1.69 -2.48
CA VAL A 80 -1.47 0.40 -1.80
C VAL A 80 -0.20 0.13 -1.00
N LEU A 81 -0.38 -0.23 0.26
CA LEU A 81 0.68 -0.60 1.19
C LEU A 81 0.38 -1.99 1.74
N VAL A 82 1.30 -2.92 1.51
CA VAL A 82 1.33 -4.22 2.16
C VAL A 82 2.20 -4.04 3.40
N THR A 83 1.58 -3.85 4.55
CA THR A 83 2.28 -3.50 5.80
C THR A 83 2.71 -4.71 6.61
N GLU A 84 2.09 -5.86 6.39
CA GLU A 84 2.39 -7.08 7.14
C GLU A 84 2.78 -8.21 6.18
N PRO A 85 4.04 -8.68 6.25
CA PRO A 85 4.48 -9.76 5.39
C PRO A 85 3.89 -11.10 5.80
N CYS A 86 3.31 -11.82 4.84
CA CYS A 86 3.05 -13.24 5.00
C CYS A 86 4.36 -14.02 4.80
N ILE A 87 5.13 -14.19 5.88
CA ILE A 87 6.41 -14.92 5.87
C ILE A 87 6.21 -16.35 5.36
N ALA A 88 5.11 -17.00 5.74
CA ALA A 88 4.80 -18.37 5.32
C ALA A 88 4.59 -18.53 3.81
N LYS A 89 4.28 -17.43 3.11
CA LYS A 89 4.01 -17.39 1.66
C LYS A 89 5.01 -16.54 0.89
N ALA A 90 6.09 -16.10 1.54
CA ALA A 90 7.15 -15.27 0.95
C ALA A 90 6.65 -13.95 0.32
N HIS A 91 5.63 -13.34 0.92
CA HIS A 91 5.19 -11.99 0.54
C HIS A 91 5.73 -10.97 1.53
N GLY A 92 6.78 -10.26 1.13
CA GLY A 92 7.38 -9.16 1.89
C GLY A 92 6.52 -7.88 1.88
N PRO A 93 6.81 -6.90 2.76
CA PRO A 93 6.16 -5.60 2.72
C PRO A 93 6.47 -4.90 1.39
N ALA A 94 5.45 -4.24 0.84
CA ALA A 94 5.52 -3.69 -0.51
C ALA A 94 4.64 -2.46 -0.66
N PHE A 95 4.97 -1.66 -1.66
CA PHE A 95 4.19 -0.51 -2.09
C PHE A 95 3.84 -0.67 -3.56
N ALA A 96 2.61 -0.26 -3.92
CA ALA A 96 2.20 -0.10 -5.30
C ALA A 96 1.32 1.16 -5.44
N TYR A 97 1.46 1.84 -6.56
CA TYR A 97 0.67 3.01 -6.91
C TYR A 97 0.03 2.84 -8.28
N TYR A 98 -1.28 3.03 -8.32
CA TYR A 98 -2.11 2.91 -9.51
C TYR A 98 -2.75 4.26 -9.85
N ARG A 99 -2.90 4.51 -11.14
CA ARG A 99 -3.65 5.64 -11.70
C ARG A 99 -4.37 5.17 -12.95
N ASP A 100 -5.65 5.52 -13.07
CA ASP A 100 -6.48 5.21 -14.25
C ASP A 100 -6.57 3.71 -14.63
N GLY A 101 -6.24 2.81 -13.70
CA GLY A 101 -6.26 1.36 -13.89
C GLY A 101 -4.87 0.76 -14.10
N ASP A 102 -3.88 1.59 -14.38
CA ASP A 102 -2.52 1.17 -14.70
C ASP A 102 -1.63 1.18 -13.46
N LEU A 103 -0.69 0.23 -13.41
CA LEU A 103 0.33 0.18 -12.38
C LEU A 103 1.46 1.16 -12.72
N ILE A 104 1.47 2.31 -12.05
CA ILE A 104 2.43 3.38 -12.34
C ILE A 104 3.78 3.07 -11.72
N THR A 105 3.84 2.70 -10.44
CA THR A 105 5.09 2.31 -9.79
C THR A 105 4.85 1.32 -8.64
N HIS A 106 5.77 0.39 -8.43
CA HIS A 106 5.78 -0.49 -7.27
C HIS A 106 7.21 -0.87 -6.88
N PHE A 107 7.41 -1.26 -5.62
CA PHE A 107 8.65 -1.88 -5.15
C PHE A 107 8.43 -2.67 -3.85
N SER A 108 9.31 -3.65 -3.61
CA SER A 108 9.44 -4.31 -2.30
C SER A 108 10.23 -3.41 -1.36
N PHE A 109 9.86 -3.39 -0.08
CA PHE A 109 10.60 -2.63 0.94
C PHE A 109 11.99 -3.21 1.18
N GLU A 110 12.19 -4.50 0.88
CA GLU A 110 13.49 -5.17 0.94
C GLU A 110 14.41 -4.77 -0.23
N SER A 111 13.86 -4.18 -1.28
CA SER A 111 14.61 -3.80 -2.50
C SER A 111 14.00 -2.55 -3.16
N PRO A 112 13.99 -1.40 -2.46
CA PRO A 112 13.39 -0.16 -2.96
C PRO A 112 14.13 0.43 -4.18
N SER A 113 15.33 -0.06 -4.48
CA SER A 113 16.13 0.30 -5.65
C SER A 113 15.75 -0.44 -6.93
N GLN A 114 14.79 -1.37 -6.87
CA GLN A 114 14.33 -2.15 -8.01
C GLN A 114 12.83 -1.92 -8.28
N PRO A 115 12.41 -0.68 -8.59
CA PRO A 115 11.01 -0.41 -8.87
C PRO A 115 10.59 -0.94 -10.25
N GLY A 116 9.31 -1.30 -10.38
CA GLY A 116 8.65 -1.63 -11.65
C GLY A 116 7.42 -0.75 -11.88
N GLY A 117 6.71 -0.99 -12.99
CA GLY A 117 5.54 -0.20 -13.44
C GLY A 117 5.84 0.65 -14.67
N GLU A 118 4.86 1.46 -15.08
CA GLU A 118 4.97 2.36 -16.25
C GLU A 118 5.94 3.53 -16.00
N GLU A 119 5.99 4.05 -14.77
CA GLU A 119 6.90 5.12 -14.34
C GLU A 119 7.72 4.66 -13.11
N PRO A 120 8.62 3.68 -13.27
CA PRO A 120 9.31 3.06 -12.14
C PRO A 120 10.16 4.07 -11.34
N GLY A 121 10.62 5.16 -11.97
CA GLY A 121 11.42 6.20 -11.34
C GLY A 121 10.65 7.25 -10.54
N LEU A 122 9.32 7.17 -10.46
CA LEU A 122 8.47 8.22 -9.87
C LEU A 122 8.89 8.59 -8.44
N LEU A 123 9.16 7.59 -7.60
CA LEU A 123 9.54 7.80 -6.19
C LEU A 123 11.04 7.87 -5.95
N THR A 124 11.89 7.68 -6.96
CA THR A 124 13.36 7.68 -6.82
C THR A 124 13.89 8.94 -6.12
N PRO A 125 13.42 10.17 -6.41
CA PRO A 125 13.90 11.35 -5.70
C PRO A 125 13.61 11.31 -4.19
N ALA A 126 12.39 10.90 -3.81
CA ALA A 126 11.97 10.83 -2.41
C ALA A 126 12.73 9.71 -1.65
N LEU A 127 12.89 8.55 -2.27
CA LEU A 127 13.65 7.43 -1.70
C LEU A 127 15.14 7.75 -1.57
N THR A 128 15.71 8.45 -2.54
CA THR A 128 17.12 8.89 -2.49
C THR A 128 17.34 9.92 -1.38
N ALA A 129 16.43 10.89 -1.23
CA ALA A 129 16.49 11.87 -0.14
C ALA A 129 16.42 11.20 1.25
N ALA A 130 15.69 10.09 1.36
CA ALA A 130 15.61 9.26 2.56
C ALA A 130 16.77 8.25 2.73
N ARG A 131 17.78 8.27 1.84
CA ARG A 131 18.92 7.34 1.82
C ARG A 131 18.49 5.87 1.68
N LEU A 132 17.43 5.61 0.92
CA LEU A 132 16.94 4.25 0.63
C LEU A 132 17.43 3.74 -0.72
N THR A 133 17.86 4.65 -1.61
CA THR A 133 18.36 4.33 -2.95
C THR A 133 19.59 5.17 -3.29
N GLY A 134 20.37 4.72 -4.27
CA GLY A 134 21.55 5.43 -4.76
C GLY A 134 22.84 5.09 -4.00
N PRO A 135 23.94 5.82 -4.26
CA PRO A 135 25.28 5.47 -3.77
C PRO A 135 25.47 5.65 -2.25
N HIS A 136 24.53 6.32 -1.59
CA HIS A 136 24.54 6.58 -0.15
C HIS A 136 23.38 5.86 0.56
N ALA A 137 22.84 4.80 -0.04
CA ALA A 137 21.77 4.03 0.56
C ALA A 137 22.22 3.34 1.86
N GLU A 138 21.37 3.40 2.88
CA GLU A 138 21.58 2.83 4.21
C GLU A 138 20.41 1.86 4.49
N LEU A 139 20.54 0.60 4.08
CA LEU A 139 19.50 -0.43 4.15
C LEU A 139 19.62 -1.40 5.36
N ASP A 140 20.71 -1.30 6.12
CA ASP A 140 20.96 -2.19 7.27
C ASP A 140 20.38 -1.67 8.60
N GLY A 141 19.62 -0.56 8.56
CA GLY A 141 19.06 0.08 9.75
C GLY A 141 17.67 -0.44 10.12
N ASP A 142 17.37 -0.52 11.43
CA ASP A 142 16.05 -0.92 11.95
C ASP A 142 14.92 0.08 11.59
N ASP A 143 15.25 1.22 11.00
CA ASP A 143 14.34 2.31 10.65
C ASP A 143 13.98 2.36 9.14
N VAL A 144 14.47 1.41 8.34
CA VAL A 144 14.31 1.41 6.87
C VAL A 144 12.84 1.46 6.45
N GLU A 145 12.00 0.61 7.03
CA GLU A 145 10.56 0.59 6.74
C GLU A 145 9.89 1.91 7.12
N GLU A 146 10.27 2.50 8.26
CA GLU A 146 9.74 3.80 8.70
C GLU A 146 10.14 4.91 7.74
N ARG A 147 11.38 4.91 7.24
CA ARG A 147 11.85 5.85 6.22
C ARG A 147 11.15 5.67 4.88
N ILE A 148 10.91 4.42 4.44
CA ILE A 148 10.15 4.12 3.22
C ILE A 148 8.74 4.68 3.35
N MET A 149 8.08 4.37 4.46
CA MET A 149 6.72 4.84 4.74
C MET A 149 6.66 6.37 4.81
N ALA A 150 7.64 7.02 5.44
CA ALA A 150 7.74 8.48 5.45
C ALA A 150 7.93 9.07 4.04
N ALA A 151 8.78 8.47 3.21
CA ALA A 151 9.00 8.92 1.83
C ALA A 151 7.74 8.77 0.97
N VAL A 152 7.04 7.63 1.04
CA VAL A 152 5.81 7.38 0.29
C VAL A 152 4.70 8.33 0.73
N THR A 153 4.38 8.33 2.04
CA THR A 153 3.30 9.17 2.58
C THR A 153 3.55 10.66 2.35
N GLY A 154 4.80 11.12 2.50
CA GLY A 154 5.17 12.51 2.23
C GLY A 154 5.06 12.87 0.75
N PHE A 155 5.47 11.99 -0.16
CA PHE A 155 5.38 12.24 -1.60
C PHE A 155 3.94 12.42 -2.07
N PHE A 156 3.02 11.56 -1.60
CA PHE A 156 1.60 11.62 -1.97
C PHE A 156 0.76 12.53 -1.08
N SER A 157 1.36 13.15 -0.05
CA SER A 157 0.65 13.92 0.98
C SER A 157 -0.50 13.11 1.61
N LEU A 158 -0.26 11.83 1.89
CA LEU A 158 -1.27 10.94 2.46
C LEU A 158 -1.66 11.41 3.87
N PRO A 159 -2.96 11.37 4.21
CA PRO A 159 -3.40 11.80 5.54
C PRO A 159 -2.85 10.85 6.62
N ASP A 160 -2.62 11.42 7.80
CA ASP A 160 -2.40 10.60 8.99
C ASP A 160 -3.69 9.83 9.30
N LEU A 161 -3.54 8.55 9.59
CA LEU A 161 -4.66 7.69 9.95
C LEU A 161 -4.92 7.79 11.47
N ASP A 162 -6.04 8.41 11.85
CA ASP A 162 -6.68 8.18 13.14
C ASP A 162 -7.65 7.01 12.97
N LEU A 163 -7.14 5.79 13.17
CA LEU A 163 -7.98 4.59 13.18
C LEU A 163 -8.50 4.35 14.61
N PRO A 164 -9.76 3.91 14.78
CA PRO A 164 -10.36 3.64 16.09
C PRO A 164 -9.70 2.47 16.84
#